data_AF-A0A6H1K5V3-F1
#
_entry.id   AF-A0A6H1K5V3-F1
#
_cell.length_a   1.000
_cell.length_b   1.000
_cell.length_c   1.000
_cell.angle_alpha   90.00
_cell.angle_beta   90.00
_cell.angle_gamma   90.00
#
_symmetry.space_group_name_H-M   'P 1'
#
loop_
_entity.id
_entity.type
_entity.pdbx_description
1 polymer ?
#
loop_
_entity_poly.entity_id
_entity_poly.type
_entity_poly.pdbx_seq_one_letter_code
_entity_poly.pdbx_strand_id
1 'polypeptide(L)'
;MAQAVALPGSAFPLVLDVDMTPNPVCSGPVHGRVQVYDPAAAKAGATVEWRVRAGAKQLAGGRLAMTAGVGTATFDIPFDDVPATETALQIDARTAASSEDEKPGRYGKIWRDTIRRGCDPVRVASVGDSVVWGQGLDHDQKFPYLTGQMLGRETGRGHQQLDYSISGAVLDAPELPAGNKDAACLRTTEKQDPDGDGEMEFGEVTQQMPDVFCQLEKAGAQARAGGYGLDLVVINGCINDLDPFFGIGVGITPGSESLPEAVKRECSGVGAAPENPAKDVPYFSGAKVGYGGRGMQAAIEKAHSLPGHPKVLVADFYYALSRSSSPIPLKRCSVPGITAARLLSCKGALGRVSERYEQYTQLANAAYRQAATAANKASSDGPYATAADGLFTVDNAVLTPDSKVWGTPVTDPAFPLRTRACPELSATPVQCLSAAVGHPDIEGARQYAESFLLNPSLREWFHLPRQGPRAQLKAPEHAHVGSEVPLSVTVDGKAPATGYRYHWYFGDGTQRETDEAAVTHAYDHKGPWLPRLVITGPDDKKALVEAPRALTTD
;
A
#
# COMPACT_ATOMS: atom_id res chain seq x y z
N MET A 1 -14.56 -20.99 30.75
CA MET A 1 -14.87 -21.37 29.36
C MET A 1 -16.06 -20.55 28.90
N ALA A 2 -15.83 -19.35 28.37
CA ALA A 2 -16.88 -18.57 27.72
C ALA A 2 -17.04 -19.13 26.30
N GLN A 3 -18.24 -19.57 25.94
CA GLN A 3 -18.55 -19.97 24.57
C GLN A 3 -18.27 -18.78 23.65
N ALA A 4 -17.37 -18.98 22.70
CA ALA A 4 -17.16 -18.05 21.60
C ALA A 4 -18.48 -17.93 20.84
N VAL A 5 -19.17 -16.79 21.01
CA VAL A 5 -20.29 -16.42 20.17
C VAL A 5 -19.71 -16.30 18.76
N ALA A 6 -20.06 -17.23 17.87
CA ALA A 6 -19.63 -17.22 16.48
C ALA A 6 -20.05 -15.88 15.86
N LEU A 7 -19.08 -15.05 15.51
CA LEU A 7 -19.33 -13.82 14.77
C LEU A 7 -19.95 -14.20 13.40
N PRO A 8 -21.00 -13.50 12.95
CA PRO A 8 -21.73 -13.85 11.74
C PRO A 8 -20.86 -13.60 10.49
N GLY A 9 -20.17 -14.65 10.05
CA GLY A 9 -19.42 -14.72 8.78
C GLY A 9 -18.99 -16.15 8.41
N SER A 10 -19.48 -17.16 9.14
CA SER A 10 -18.70 -18.34 9.50
C SER A 10 -19.16 -19.68 8.87
N ALA A 11 -19.45 -19.76 7.57
CA ALA A 11 -19.97 -21.02 7.01
C ALA A 11 -19.63 -21.36 5.55
N PHE A 12 -18.65 -20.69 4.92
CA PHE A 12 -18.31 -20.98 3.52
C PHE A 12 -16.80 -20.97 3.27
N PRO A 13 -16.31 -21.78 2.32
CA PRO A 13 -14.92 -21.72 1.88
C PRO A 13 -14.54 -20.34 1.35
N LEU A 14 -13.34 -19.88 1.67
CA LEU A 14 -12.80 -18.60 1.21
C LEU A 14 -11.74 -18.84 0.15
N VAL A 15 -11.84 -18.19 -1.01
CA VAL A 15 -10.74 -18.13 -1.97
C VAL A 15 -9.69 -17.16 -1.40
N LEU A 16 -8.51 -17.68 -1.06
CA LEU A 16 -7.42 -16.88 -0.49
C LEU A 16 -6.64 -16.15 -1.57
N ASP A 17 -6.25 -16.89 -2.59
CA ASP A 17 -5.35 -16.44 -3.63
C ASP A 17 -5.67 -17.16 -4.94
N VAL A 18 -5.48 -16.43 -6.03
CA VAL A 18 -5.56 -16.97 -7.39
C VAL A 18 -4.35 -16.45 -8.15
N ASP A 19 -3.40 -17.34 -8.40
CA ASP A 19 -2.19 -17.01 -9.14
C ASP A 19 -2.38 -17.42 -10.60
N MET A 20 -2.44 -16.43 -11.49
CA MET A 20 -2.40 -16.59 -12.94
C MET A 20 -1.15 -15.91 -13.51
N THR A 21 -0.04 -15.89 -12.77
CA THR A 21 1.19 -15.18 -13.15
C THR A 21 2.42 -16.09 -13.22
N PRO A 22 3.35 -15.86 -14.16
CA PRO A 22 3.18 -15.08 -15.39
C PRO A 22 2.40 -15.89 -16.44
N ASN A 23 1.30 -15.36 -16.98
CA ASN A 23 0.71 -15.89 -18.21
C ASN A 23 0.78 -14.84 -19.33
N PRO A 24 1.77 -14.91 -20.24
CA PRO A 24 1.67 -14.19 -21.50
C PRO A 24 0.53 -14.84 -22.28
N VAL A 25 -0.66 -14.22 -22.28
CA VAL A 25 -1.84 -14.71 -22.99
C VAL A 25 -1.69 -14.45 -24.49
N CYS A 26 -0.64 -15.03 -25.08
CA CYS A 26 -0.21 -14.84 -26.45
C CYS A 26 -0.79 -15.88 -27.40
N SER A 27 -0.62 -17.15 -27.03
CA SER A 27 -0.85 -18.28 -27.94
C SER A 27 -1.10 -19.59 -27.19
N GLY A 28 -1.23 -19.54 -25.86
CA GLY A 28 -1.36 -20.70 -24.99
C GLY A 28 -2.47 -20.52 -23.95
N PRO A 29 -2.90 -21.62 -23.31
CA PRO A 29 -3.86 -21.54 -22.22
C PRO A 29 -3.29 -20.69 -21.07
N VAL A 30 -4.19 -20.10 -20.28
CA VAL A 30 -3.83 -19.47 -19.01
C VAL A 30 -3.77 -20.56 -17.96
N HIS A 31 -2.59 -20.76 -17.38
CA HIS A 31 -2.37 -21.68 -16.28
C HIS A 31 -2.61 -20.95 -14.96
N GLY A 32 -3.51 -21.47 -14.15
CA GLY A 32 -3.87 -20.87 -12.88
C GLY A 32 -3.70 -21.82 -11.71
N ARG A 33 -3.53 -21.24 -10.53
CA ARG A 33 -3.62 -21.92 -9.24
C ARG A 33 -4.62 -21.18 -8.37
N VAL A 34 -5.53 -21.90 -7.73
CA VAL A 34 -6.46 -21.36 -6.74
C VAL A 34 -6.16 -21.97 -5.37
N GLN A 35 -6.09 -21.13 -4.35
CA GLN A 35 -6.00 -21.54 -2.96
C GLN A 35 -7.31 -21.25 -2.24
N VAL A 36 -7.84 -22.26 -1.55
CA VAL A 36 -9.10 -22.19 -0.81
C VAL A 36 -8.87 -22.52 0.65
N TYR A 37 -9.33 -21.65 1.54
CA TYR A 37 -9.23 -21.81 2.98
C TYR A 37 -10.55 -22.25 3.59
N ASP A 38 -10.54 -23.43 4.18
CA ASP A 38 -11.63 -23.93 5.00
C ASP A 38 -11.17 -25.01 6.01
N PRO A 39 -10.65 -24.60 7.20
CA PRO A 39 -10.28 -25.54 8.26
C PRO A 39 -11.42 -26.41 8.77
N ALA A 40 -12.66 -25.94 8.69
CA ALA A 40 -13.82 -26.72 9.13
C ALA A 40 -14.11 -27.86 8.14
N ALA A 41 -14.06 -27.56 6.84
CA ALA A 41 -14.15 -28.59 5.80
C ALA A 41 -12.99 -29.61 5.91
N ALA A 42 -11.77 -29.15 6.22
CA ALA A 42 -10.63 -30.04 6.44
C ALA A 42 -10.84 -30.97 7.63
N LYS A 43 -11.29 -30.44 8.78
CA LYS A 43 -11.61 -31.24 9.99
C LYS A 43 -12.73 -32.26 9.72
N ALA A 44 -13.67 -31.93 8.83
CA ALA A 44 -14.78 -32.81 8.45
C ALA A 44 -14.45 -33.78 7.30
N GLY A 45 -13.27 -33.68 6.67
CA GLY A 45 -12.95 -34.42 5.45
C GLY A 45 -13.87 -34.08 4.27
N ALA A 46 -14.43 -32.86 4.25
CA ALA A 46 -15.40 -32.44 3.25
C ALA A 46 -14.74 -32.03 1.93
N THR A 47 -15.53 -32.05 0.85
CA THR A 47 -15.11 -31.57 -0.46
C THR A 47 -15.61 -30.15 -0.69
N VAL A 48 -14.75 -29.30 -1.23
CA VAL A 48 -15.08 -27.94 -1.66
C VAL A 48 -15.18 -27.90 -3.18
N GLU A 49 -16.20 -27.24 -3.70
CA GLU A 49 -16.35 -26.92 -5.11
C GLU A 49 -15.98 -25.45 -5.34
N TRP A 50 -15.15 -25.18 -6.34
CA TRP A 50 -14.70 -23.84 -6.71
C TRP A 50 -14.87 -23.62 -8.22
N ARG A 51 -14.98 -22.35 -8.64
CA ARG A 51 -15.15 -22.00 -10.05
C ARG A 51 -14.55 -20.64 -10.39
N VAL A 52 -14.16 -20.48 -11.64
CA VAL A 52 -13.72 -19.24 -12.28
C VAL A 52 -14.76 -18.84 -13.31
N ARG A 53 -15.29 -17.61 -13.22
CA ARG A 53 -16.35 -17.11 -14.10
C ARG A 53 -15.95 -15.79 -14.76
N ALA A 54 -16.28 -15.65 -16.03
CA ALA A 54 -16.34 -14.37 -16.74
C ALA A 54 -17.83 -14.06 -17.03
N GLY A 55 -18.41 -13.19 -16.21
CA GLY A 55 -19.87 -12.97 -16.21
C GLY A 55 -20.64 -14.25 -15.86
N ALA A 56 -21.51 -14.69 -16.78
CA ALA A 56 -22.28 -15.93 -16.63
C ALA A 56 -21.53 -17.19 -17.08
N LYS A 57 -20.45 -17.06 -17.88
CA LYS A 57 -19.68 -18.19 -18.40
C LYS A 57 -18.70 -18.68 -17.33
N GLN A 58 -18.77 -19.96 -16.99
CA GLN A 58 -17.73 -20.62 -16.21
C GLN A 58 -16.58 -21.02 -17.14
N LEU A 59 -15.39 -20.50 -16.87
CA LEU A 59 -14.16 -20.77 -17.65
C LEU A 59 -13.39 -21.96 -17.11
N ALA A 60 -13.36 -22.12 -15.79
CA ALA A 60 -12.71 -23.22 -15.11
C ALA A 60 -13.44 -23.52 -13.78
N GLY A 61 -13.17 -24.67 -13.19
CA GLY A 61 -13.74 -25.06 -11.90
C GLY A 61 -13.37 -26.49 -11.55
N GLY A 62 -13.59 -26.85 -10.29
CA GLY A 62 -13.23 -28.17 -9.82
C GLY A 62 -13.73 -28.46 -8.43
N ARG A 63 -13.42 -29.67 -7.97
CA ARG A 63 -13.67 -30.15 -6.62
C ARG A 63 -12.34 -30.43 -5.94
N LEU A 64 -12.23 -30.07 -4.68
CA LEU A 64 -11.04 -30.25 -3.87
C LEU A 64 -11.42 -30.93 -2.55
N ALA A 65 -10.86 -32.11 -2.31
CA ALA A 65 -10.96 -32.77 -1.01
C ALA A 65 -10.07 -32.01 -0.01
N MET A 66 -10.68 -31.44 1.04
CA MET A 66 -9.94 -30.66 2.02
C MET A 66 -9.23 -31.61 3.00
N THR A 67 -7.90 -31.70 2.89
CA THR A 67 -7.05 -32.50 3.80
C THR A 67 -6.23 -31.63 4.76
N ALA A 68 -6.16 -30.32 4.50
CA ALA A 68 -5.52 -29.31 5.34
C ALA A 68 -6.36 -28.03 5.32
N GLY A 69 -6.09 -27.08 6.23
CA GLY A 69 -6.85 -25.83 6.32
C GLY A 69 -6.85 -25.01 5.03
N VAL A 70 -5.79 -25.12 4.23
CA VAL A 70 -5.70 -24.56 2.87
C VAL A 70 -5.62 -25.72 1.87
N GLY A 71 -6.51 -25.71 0.90
CA GLY A 71 -6.48 -26.57 -0.29
C GLY A 71 -5.97 -25.81 -1.50
N THR A 72 -5.21 -26.47 -2.38
CA THR A 72 -4.69 -25.88 -3.62
C THR A 72 -5.15 -26.71 -4.82
N ALA A 73 -5.69 -26.06 -5.84
CA ALA A 73 -6.00 -26.67 -7.14
C ALA A 73 -5.34 -25.89 -8.27
N THR A 74 -4.93 -26.58 -9.33
CA THR A 74 -4.48 -25.95 -10.58
C THR A 74 -5.59 -26.02 -11.62
N PHE A 75 -5.56 -25.10 -12.58
CA PHE A 75 -6.55 -25.05 -13.66
C PHE A 75 -5.98 -24.44 -14.92
N ASP A 76 -6.66 -24.69 -16.04
CA ASP A 76 -6.33 -24.15 -17.34
C ASP A 76 -7.55 -23.44 -17.92
N ILE A 77 -7.36 -22.24 -18.46
CA ILE A 77 -8.35 -21.58 -19.32
C ILE A 77 -7.82 -21.67 -20.76
N PRO A 78 -8.49 -22.42 -21.65
CA PRO A 78 -8.07 -22.51 -23.05
C PRO A 78 -7.93 -21.12 -23.68
N PHE A 79 -6.91 -20.93 -24.52
CA PHE A 79 -6.64 -19.64 -25.16
C PHE A 79 -7.89 -19.07 -25.87
N ASP A 80 -8.63 -19.93 -26.57
CA ASP A 80 -9.85 -19.58 -27.31
C ASP A 80 -11.03 -19.16 -26.40
N ASP A 81 -10.96 -19.47 -25.11
CA ASP A 81 -11.91 -19.02 -24.10
C ASP A 81 -11.53 -17.71 -23.42
N VAL A 82 -10.26 -17.29 -23.53
CA VAL A 82 -9.80 -16.02 -22.94
C VAL A 82 -10.35 -14.84 -23.74
N PRO A 83 -11.04 -13.87 -23.12
CA PRO A 83 -11.58 -12.70 -23.83
C PRO A 83 -10.51 -11.83 -24.50
N ALA A 84 -10.82 -11.30 -25.69
CA ALA A 84 -9.92 -10.39 -26.43
C ALA A 84 -9.80 -9.00 -25.74
N THR A 85 -10.87 -8.56 -25.09
CA THR A 85 -10.93 -7.33 -24.29
C THR A 85 -10.81 -7.66 -22.80
N GLU A 86 -10.28 -6.71 -22.02
CA GLU A 86 -10.24 -6.85 -20.56
C GLU A 86 -11.62 -7.17 -20.01
N THR A 87 -11.73 -8.30 -19.30
CA THR A 87 -13.00 -8.84 -18.80
C THR A 87 -12.85 -9.21 -17.34
N ALA A 88 -13.82 -8.82 -16.52
CA ALA A 88 -13.83 -9.14 -15.10
C ALA A 88 -13.97 -10.66 -14.86
N LEU A 89 -13.13 -11.17 -13.97
CA LEU A 89 -13.17 -12.53 -13.44
C LEU A 89 -13.72 -12.55 -12.02
N GLN A 90 -14.47 -13.61 -11.73
CA GLN A 90 -15.01 -13.91 -10.41
C GLN A 90 -14.64 -15.34 -10.03
N ILE A 91 -14.00 -15.50 -8.88
CA ILE A 91 -13.62 -16.80 -8.33
C ILE A 91 -14.29 -16.93 -6.96
N ASP A 92 -15.07 -17.99 -6.79
CA ASP A 92 -15.79 -18.26 -5.56
C ASP A 92 -15.80 -19.78 -5.28
N ALA A 93 -16.03 -20.14 -4.01
CA ALA A 93 -16.03 -21.53 -3.57
C ALA A 93 -17.20 -21.82 -2.60
N ARG A 94 -17.62 -23.07 -2.53
CA ARG A 94 -18.68 -23.58 -1.65
C ARG A 94 -18.37 -24.98 -1.17
N THR A 95 -18.90 -25.38 -0.01
CA THR A 95 -18.92 -26.80 0.36
C THR A 95 -19.77 -27.56 -0.63
N ALA A 96 -19.23 -28.65 -1.17
CA ALA A 96 -19.95 -29.48 -2.12
C ALA A 96 -20.95 -30.40 -1.41
N ALA A 97 -21.99 -30.84 -2.11
CA ALA A 97 -22.89 -31.87 -1.60
C ALA A 97 -22.12 -33.19 -1.38
N SER A 98 -22.38 -33.87 -0.26
CA SER A 98 -21.77 -35.18 0.05
C SER A 98 -22.49 -36.36 -0.63
N SER A 99 -23.73 -36.15 -1.07
CA SER A 99 -24.56 -37.11 -1.81
C SER A 99 -25.52 -36.38 -2.76
N GLU A 100 -26.19 -37.11 -3.66
CA GLU A 100 -27.15 -36.51 -4.61
C GLU A 100 -28.37 -35.87 -3.94
N ASP A 101 -28.75 -36.36 -2.75
CA ASP A 101 -29.92 -35.86 -1.99
C ASP A 101 -29.59 -34.64 -1.11
N GLU A 102 -28.29 -34.33 -0.92
CA GLU A 102 -27.87 -33.19 -0.12
C GLU A 102 -27.70 -31.94 -0.98
N LYS A 103 -28.18 -30.79 -0.48
CA LYS A 103 -27.95 -29.52 -1.16
C LYS A 103 -26.53 -29.03 -0.89
N PRO A 104 -25.78 -28.59 -1.92
CA PRO A 104 -24.49 -27.97 -1.70
C PRO A 104 -24.63 -26.68 -0.89
N GLY A 105 -23.53 -26.26 -0.27
CA GLY A 105 -23.43 -24.98 0.41
C GLY A 105 -23.65 -23.79 -0.53
N ARG A 106 -23.65 -22.58 0.04
CA ARG A 106 -23.66 -21.34 -0.75
C ARG A 106 -22.23 -21.00 -1.17
N TYR A 107 -22.09 -20.41 -2.36
CA TYR A 107 -20.83 -19.79 -2.75
C TYR A 107 -20.53 -18.63 -1.80
N GLY A 108 -19.29 -18.60 -1.34
CA GLY A 108 -18.77 -17.62 -0.40
C GLY A 108 -18.45 -16.28 -1.05
N LYS A 109 -17.57 -15.54 -0.37
CA LYS A 109 -17.02 -14.27 -0.88
C LYS A 109 -16.35 -14.49 -2.24
N ILE A 110 -16.57 -13.54 -3.14
CA ILE A 110 -16.00 -13.53 -4.49
C ILE A 110 -14.62 -12.88 -4.43
N TRP A 111 -13.60 -13.60 -4.89
CA TRP A 111 -12.30 -13.06 -5.28
C TRP A 111 -12.38 -12.56 -6.73
N ARG A 112 -11.75 -11.42 -7.03
CA ARG A 112 -11.90 -10.72 -8.31
C ARG A 112 -10.56 -10.40 -8.94
N ASP A 113 -10.55 -10.41 -10.26
CA ASP A 113 -9.45 -9.96 -11.10
C ASP A 113 -9.99 -9.65 -12.50
N THR A 114 -9.11 -9.44 -13.47
CA THR A 114 -9.41 -9.28 -14.87
C THR A 114 -8.55 -10.21 -15.71
N ILE A 115 -9.02 -10.52 -16.91
CA ILE A 115 -8.26 -11.29 -17.89
C ILE A 115 -8.43 -10.69 -19.27
N ARG A 116 -7.37 -10.77 -20.08
CA ARG A 116 -7.35 -10.29 -21.45
C ARG A 116 -6.33 -11.09 -22.26
N ARG A 117 -6.62 -11.35 -23.54
CA ARG A 117 -5.60 -11.77 -24.51
C ARG A 117 -4.61 -10.65 -24.80
N GLY A 118 -3.32 -10.96 -24.74
CA GLY A 118 -2.26 -10.00 -24.97
C GLY A 118 -0.88 -10.58 -24.68
N CYS A 119 0.11 -10.12 -25.46
CA CYS A 119 1.49 -10.60 -25.34
C CYS A 119 2.41 -9.70 -24.51
N ASP A 120 1.98 -8.47 -24.30
CA ASP A 120 2.83 -7.44 -23.72
C ASP A 120 2.02 -6.59 -22.74
N PRO A 121 1.48 -7.17 -21.65
CA PRO A 121 0.83 -6.39 -20.60
C PRO A 121 1.85 -5.50 -19.89
N VAL A 122 1.38 -4.39 -19.32
CA VAL A 122 2.16 -3.63 -18.33
C VAL A 122 2.35 -4.52 -17.09
N ARG A 123 3.59 -4.92 -16.81
CA ARG A 123 3.93 -5.76 -15.66
C ARG A 123 4.37 -4.88 -14.49
N VAL A 124 3.59 -4.92 -13.42
CA VAL A 124 3.82 -4.14 -12.21
C VAL A 124 4.14 -5.08 -11.07
N ALA A 125 5.29 -4.89 -10.43
CA ALA A 125 5.60 -5.57 -9.17
C ALA A 125 5.31 -4.62 -8.00
N SER A 126 4.64 -5.11 -6.95
CA SER A 126 4.52 -4.40 -5.67
C SER A 126 5.41 -5.03 -4.62
N VAL A 127 6.19 -4.19 -3.95
CA VAL A 127 7.08 -4.56 -2.84
C VAL A 127 6.93 -3.52 -1.73
N GLY A 128 6.95 -3.94 -0.48
CA GLY A 128 6.77 -3.07 0.65
C GLY A 128 6.05 -3.74 1.80
N ASP A 129 5.51 -2.88 2.65
CA ASP A 129 4.83 -3.25 3.87
C ASP A 129 3.29 -3.32 3.72
N SER A 130 2.58 -3.13 4.83
CA SER A 130 1.12 -3.17 4.93
C SER A 130 0.42 -2.12 4.08
N VAL A 131 1.10 -1.00 3.76
CA VAL A 131 0.58 0.05 2.90
C VAL A 131 0.48 -0.47 1.48
N VAL A 132 1.59 -0.93 0.90
CA VAL A 132 1.61 -1.47 -0.48
C VAL A 132 0.82 -2.77 -0.58
N TRP A 133 0.83 -3.59 0.48
CA TRP A 133 -0.03 -4.77 0.59
C TRP A 133 -1.51 -4.43 0.53
N GLY A 134 -1.90 -3.18 0.84
CA GLY A 134 -3.30 -2.78 0.86
C GLY A 134 -4.09 -3.51 1.95
N GLN A 135 -3.55 -3.54 3.17
CA GLN A 135 -4.16 -4.26 4.28
C GLN A 135 -5.64 -3.89 4.47
N GLY A 136 -6.50 -4.90 4.52
CA GLY A 136 -7.95 -4.71 4.57
C GLY A 136 -8.64 -4.83 3.21
N LEU A 137 -7.93 -4.64 2.09
CA LEU A 137 -8.50 -4.60 0.74
C LEU A 137 -8.49 -5.96 0.06
N ASP A 138 -9.47 -6.17 -0.84
CA ASP A 138 -9.38 -7.25 -1.81
C ASP A 138 -8.25 -6.96 -2.82
N HIS A 139 -7.69 -8.02 -3.42
CA HIS A 139 -6.60 -7.93 -4.39
C HIS A 139 -6.85 -6.88 -5.48
N ASP A 140 -8.05 -6.85 -6.06
CA ASP A 140 -8.46 -5.95 -7.14
C ASP A 140 -8.68 -4.49 -6.70
N GLN A 141 -8.57 -4.21 -5.40
CA GLN A 141 -8.80 -2.90 -4.80
C GLN A 141 -7.50 -2.25 -4.30
N LYS A 142 -6.39 -2.99 -4.27
CA LYS A 142 -5.09 -2.47 -3.83
C LYS A 142 -4.58 -1.42 -4.80
N PHE A 143 -4.00 -0.33 -4.29
CA PHE A 143 -3.55 0.76 -5.17
C PHE A 143 -2.46 0.34 -6.19
N PRO A 144 -1.53 -0.60 -5.93
CA PRO A 144 -0.60 -1.05 -6.97
C PRO A 144 -1.33 -1.76 -8.11
N TYR A 145 -2.30 -2.63 -7.79
CA TYR A 145 -3.17 -3.29 -8.77
C TYR A 145 -3.92 -2.26 -9.61
N LEU A 146 -4.59 -1.30 -8.96
CA LEU A 146 -5.33 -0.24 -9.64
C LEU A 146 -4.42 0.63 -10.53
N THR A 147 -3.20 0.93 -10.07
CA THR A 147 -2.20 1.67 -10.85
C THR A 147 -1.81 0.89 -12.10
N GLY A 148 -1.49 -0.41 -11.97
CA GLY A 148 -1.19 -1.29 -13.09
C GLY A 148 -2.35 -1.39 -14.07
N GLN A 149 -3.58 -1.56 -13.56
CA GLN A 149 -4.80 -1.61 -14.38
C GLN A 149 -5.01 -0.33 -15.18
N MET A 150 -4.92 0.83 -14.54
CA MET A 150 -5.10 2.12 -15.20
C MET A 150 -3.99 2.39 -16.23
N LEU A 151 -2.73 2.07 -15.94
CA LEU A 151 -1.62 2.14 -16.90
C LEU A 151 -1.84 1.19 -18.08
N GLY A 152 -2.26 -0.05 -17.83
CA GLY A 152 -2.56 -1.03 -18.86
C GLY A 152 -3.67 -0.58 -19.81
N ARG A 153 -4.65 0.19 -19.31
CA ARG A 153 -5.70 0.82 -20.12
C ARG A 153 -5.19 1.99 -20.94
N GLU A 154 -4.45 2.92 -20.33
CA GLU A 154 -3.92 4.11 -21.02
C GLU A 154 -2.89 3.74 -22.11
N THR A 155 -2.10 2.69 -21.89
CA THR A 155 -1.15 2.16 -22.87
C THR A 155 -1.78 1.22 -23.90
N GLY A 156 -3.01 0.74 -23.63
CA GLY A 156 -3.69 -0.29 -24.45
C GLY A 156 -3.12 -1.71 -24.31
N ARG A 157 -2.09 -1.90 -23.49
CA ARG A 157 -1.36 -3.17 -23.29
C ARG A 157 -2.11 -4.20 -22.41
N GLY A 158 -3.06 -3.75 -21.59
CA GLY A 158 -3.54 -4.55 -20.45
C GLY A 158 -2.49 -4.57 -19.34
N HIS A 159 -2.74 -5.32 -18.26
CA HIS A 159 -1.87 -5.30 -17.08
C HIS A 159 -1.68 -6.68 -16.46
N GLN A 160 -0.62 -6.81 -15.69
CA GLN A 160 -0.34 -7.95 -14.83
C GLN A 160 0.29 -7.44 -13.53
N GLN A 161 -0.40 -7.65 -12.41
CA GLN A 161 0.10 -7.30 -11.08
C GLN A 161 0.82 -8.51 -10.47
N LEU A 162 2.02 -8.30 -9.95
CA LEU A 162 2.79 -9.29 -9.19
C LEU A 162 3.03 -8.73 -7.79
N ASP A 163 2.31 -9.26 -6.79
CA ASP A 163 2.37 -8.74 -5.43
C ASP A 163 3.31 -9.55 -4.54
N TYR A 164 4.40 -8.92 -4.12
CA TYR A 164 5.40 -9.47 -3.20
C TYR A 164 5.45 -8.73 -1.88
N SER A 165 4.70 -7.63 -1.75
CA SER A 165 4.58 -6.89 -0.50
C SER A 165 4.06 -7.81 0.60
N ILE A 166 4.37 -7.52 1.87
CA ILE A 166 3.84 -8.27 3.02
C ILE A 166 3.67 -7.27 4.17
N SER A 167 2.56 -7.35 4.89
CA SER A 167 2.41 -6.52 6.10
C SER A 167 3.51 -6.79 7.12
N GLY A 168 3.99 -5.73 7.76
CA GLY A 168 5.06 -5.82 8.75
C GLY A 168 6.46 -5.95 8.14
N ALA A 169 6.59 -5.96 6.81
CA ALA A 169 7.90 -5.93 6.16
C ALA A 169 8.67 -4.67 6.56
N VAL A 170 9.91 -4.86 6.96
CA VAL A 170 10.88 -3.78 7.19
C VAL A 170 11.59 -3.44 5.89
N LEU A 171 12.17 -2.25 5.80
CA LEU A 171 12.93 -1.84 4.63
C LEU A 171 14.17 -2.70 4.45
N ASP A 172 14.90 -2.97 5.52
CA ASP A 172 16.13 -3.77 5.49
C ASP A 172 16.30 -4.57 6.79
N ALA A 173 16.45 -5.88 6.69
CA ALA A 173 16.73 -6.79 7.80
C ALA A 173 18.08 -7.50 7.59
N PRO A 174 19.23 -6.88 7.93
CA PRO A 174 20.54 -7.42 7.57
C PRO A 174 20.91 -8.77 8.16
N GLU A 175 20.24 -9.17 9.24
CA GLU A 175 20.41 -10.47 9.88
C GLU A 175 19.49 -11.56 9.27
N LEU A 176 18.52 -11.18 8.43
CA LEU A 176 17.43 -12.05 7.94
C LEU A 176 17.15 -11.82 6.43
N PRO A 177 18.01 -12.31 5.51
CA PRO A 177 19.07 -13.30 5.73
C PRO A 177 20.44 -12.70 6.04
N ALA A 178 21.15 -13.34 6.98
CA ALA A 178 22.42 -12.88 7.53
C ALA A 178 23.45 -12.39 6.49
N GLY A 179 23.89 -11.16 6.70
CA GLY A 179 24.91 -10.49 5.89
C GLY A 179 24.37 -9.91 4.59
N ASN A 180 23.11 -9.47 4.55
CA ASN A 180 22.46 -8.90 3.36
C ASN A 180 22.54 -9.81 2.12
N LYS A 181 22.45 -11.13 2.34
CA LYS A 181 22.51 -12.12 1.25
C LYS A 181 21.12 -12.36 0.69
N ASP A 182 20.51 -11.35 0.07
CA ASP A 182 19.10 -11.37 -0.36
C ASP A 182 18.69 -12.66 -1.09
N ALA A 183 19.57 -13.22 -1.95
CA ALA A 183 19.33 -14.48 -2.68
C ALA A 183 19.11 -15.72 -1.78
N ALA A 184 19.51 -15.68 -0.51
CA ALA A 184 19.23 -16.75 0.44
C ALA A 184 17.72 -16.86 0.75
N CYS A 185 16.98 -15.76 0.67
CA CYS A 185 15.56 -15.75 0.98
C CYS A 185 14.67 -16.43 -0.09
N LEU A 186 15.26 -16.83 -1.23
CA LEU A 186 14.60 -17.70 -2.21
C LEU A 186 14.49 -19.15 -1.72
N ARG A 187 15.26 -19.52 -0.70
CA ARG A 187 15.38 -20.90 -0.18
C ARG A 187 14.99 -21.02 1.28
N THR A 188 14.88 -19.90 2.01
CA THR A 188 14.48 -19.87 3.40
C THR A 188 13.21 -19.04 3.57
N THR A 189 12.41 -19.44 4.55
CA THR A 189 11.27 -18.67 5.01
C THR A 189 11.57 -18.24 6.43
N GLU A 190 11.95 -16.97 6.61
CA GLU A 190 12.19 -16.43 7.95
C GLU A 190 10.86 -16.05 8.59
N LYS A 191 10.75 -16.34 9.89
CA LYS A 191 9.56 -16.03 10.67
C LYS A 191 9.52 -14.55 11.01
N GLN A 192 8.30 -14.00 11.12
CA GLN A 192 8.09 -12.67 11.66
C GLN A 192 8.51 -12.56 13.12
N ASP A 193 8.44 -13.65 13.87
CA ASP A 193 8.93 -13.75 15.25
C ASP A 193 10.10 -14.77 15.29
N PRO A 194 11.35 -14.35 15.03
CA PRO A 194 12.48 -15.28 14.93
C PRO A 194 12.90 -15.86 16.28
N ASP A 195 12.72 -15.12 17.38
CA ASP A 195 13.00 -15.54 18.76
C ASP A 195 11.81 -16.25 19.42
N GLY A 196 10.59 -16.08 18.90
CA GLY A 196 9.41 -16.84 19.30
C GLY A 196 8.85 -16.41 20.66
N ASP A 197 9.09 -15.16 21.04
CA ASP A 197 8.65 -14.59 22.32
C ASP A 197 7.18 -14.12 22.30
N GLY A 198 6.56 -14.08 21.11
CA GLY A 198 5.18 -13.64 20.91
C GLY A 198 4.99 -12.13 21.00
N GLU A 199 6.07 -11.35 21.08
CA GLU A 199 6.04 -9.88 21.15
C GLU A 199 5.95 -9.24 19.76
N MET A 200 6.21 -10.02 18.70
CA MET A 200 6.08 -9.65 17.29
C MET A 200 4.71 -10.07 16.74
N GLU A 201 3.87 -9.13 16.27
CA GLU A 201 2.96 -9.34 15.11
C GLU A 201 2.05 -8.12 14.85
N PHE A 202 2.13 -7.51 13.67
CA PHE A 202 0.95 -6.92 13.03
C PHE A 202 1.00 -7.14 11.52
N GLY A 203 -0.03 -7.83 11.03
CA GLY A 203 -0.32 -8.10 9.63
C GLY A 203 -1.61 -8.88 9.52
N GLU A 204 -2.20 -8.88 8.32
CA GLU A 204 -3.52 -9.48 8.13
C GLU A 204 -3.55 -10.96 8.54
N VAL A 205 -2.58 -11.76 8.08
CA VAL A 205 -2.28 -13.15 8.48
C VAL A 205 -0.84 -13.49 8.00
N THR A 206 0.20 -12.86 8.55
CA THR A 206 1.59 -13.06 8.08
C THR A 206 2.44 -13.68 9.18
N GLN A 207 3.02 -14.85 8.91
CA GLN A 207 4.02 -15.48 9.79
C GLN A 207 5.44 -15.32 9.26
N GLN A 208 5.61 -14.70 8.08
CA GLN A 208 6.87 -14.58 7.38
C GLN A 208 7.33 -13.14 7.35
N MET A 209 8.64 -12.91 7.43
CA MET A 209 9.22 -11.59 7.29
C MET A 209 10.21 -11.55 6.12
N PRO A 210 9.74 -11.34 4.89
CA PRO A 210 10.61 -10.83 3.84
C PRO A 210 10.67 -9.31 3.97
N ASP A 211 11.87 -8.79 4.24
CA ASP A 211 12.15 -7.38 4.03
C ASP A 211 12.00 -6.99 2.55
N VAL A 212 12.01 -5.67 2.28
CA VAL A 212 11.83 -5.15 0.92
C VAL A 212 12.88 -5.70 -0.06
N PHE A 213 14.12 -5.92 0.37
CA PHE A 213 15.18 -6.45 -0.50
C PHE A 213 14.97 -7.91 -0.88
N CYS A 214 14.50 -8.73 0.05
CA CYS A 214 14.10 -10.09 -0.23
C CYS A 214 12.90 -10.13 -1.18
N GLN A 215 11.91 -9.27 -1.00
CA GLN A 215 10.77 -9.18 -1.90
C GLN A 215 11.22 -8.80 -3.33
N LEU A 216 12.15 -7.86 -3.46
CA LEU A 216 12.78 -7.51 -4.74
C LEU A 216 13.54 -8.69 -5.35
N GLU A 217 14.23 -9.49 -4.54
CA GLU A 217 14.94 -10.68 -5.02
C GLU A 217 13.95 -11.76 -5.52
N LYS A 218 12.83 -11.96 -4.82
CA LYS A 218 11.74 -12.85 -5.26
C LYS A 218 11.15 -12.36 -6.59
N ALA A 219 10.86 -11.07 -6.71
CA ALA A 219 10.38 -10.46 -7.95
C ALA A 219 11.36 -10.67 -9.12
N GLY A 220 12.64 -10.41 -8.88
CA GLY A 220 13.70 -10.63 -9.87
C GLY A 220 13.84 -12.09 -10.27
N ALA A 221 13.80 -13.01 -9.30
CA ALA A 221 13.90 -14.44 -9.57
C ALA A 221 12.72 -14.96 -10.40
N GLN A 222 11.49 -14.55 -10.07
CA GLN A 222 10.31 -14.93 -10.85
C GLN A 222 10.36 -14.35 -12.27
N ALA A 223 10.76 -13.08 -12.43
CA ALA A 223 10.92 -12.45 -13.74
C ALA A 223 11.96 -13.16 -14.62
N ARG A 224 13.12 -13.51 -14.04
CA ARG A 224 14.16 -14.28 -14.73
C ARG A 224 13.66 -15.68 -15.12
N ALA A 225 13.00 -16.39 -14.21
CA ALA A 225 12.48 -17.73 -14.46
C ALA A 225 11.39 -17.74 -15.54
N GLY A 226 10.54 -16.71 -15.56
CA GLY A 226 9.49 -16.55 -16.56
C GLY A 226 9.94 -15.91 -17.88
N GLY A 227 11.19 -15.44 -17.98
CA GLY A 227 11.72 -14.82 -19.20
C GLY A 227 11.03 -13.51 -19.59
N TYR A 228 10.59 -12.71 -18.62
CA TYR A 228 9.94 -11.41 -18.86
C TYR A 228 10.63 -10.26 -18.11
N GLY A 229 10.43 -9.05 -18.61
CA GLY A 229 10.81 -7.81 -17.92
C GLY A 229 9.64 -7.20 -17.17
N LEU A 230 9.92 -6.59 -16.02
CA LEU A 230 9.00 -5.72 -15.29
C LEU A 230 9.04 -4.32 -15.92
N ASP A 231 7.89 -3.64 -15.99
CA ASP A 231 7.80 -2.26 -16.46
C ASP A 231 7.86 -1.26 -15.30
N LEU A 232 7.25 -1.61 -14.17
CA LEU A 232 7.12 -0.75 -12.99
C LEU A 232 7.31 -1.57 -11.70
N VAL A 233 8.02 -1.00 -10.74
CA VAL A 233 8.04 -1.44 -9.36
C VAL A 233 7.39 -0.35 -8.50
N VAL A 234 6.33 -0.69 -7.78
CA VAL A 234 5.72 0.16 -6.75
C VAL A 234 6.31 -0.26 -5.41
N ILE A 235 7.02 0.66 -4.74
CA ILE A 235 7.81 0.37 -3.53
C ILE A 235 7.47 1.31 -2.37
N ASN A 236 7.44 0.77 -1.17
CA ASN A 236 7.38 1.49 0.11
C ASN A 236 8.14 0.67 1.18
N GLY A 237 8.39 1.22 2.36
CA GLY A 237 8.99 0.53 3.50
C GLY A 237 9.35 1.52 4.62
N CYS A 238 10.13 1.12 5.63
CA CYS A 238 10.62 1.95 6.74
C CYS A 238 9.67 2.09 7.94
N ILE A 239 8.34 2.07 7.78
CA ILE A 239 7.46 2.33 8.94
C ILE A 239 7.62 1.27 10.04
N ASN A 240 7.82 0.01 9.65
CA ASN A 240 8.02 -1.09 10.58
C ASN A 240 9.41 -1.06 11.23
N ASP A 241 10.42 -0.51 10.55
CA ASP A 241 11.77 -0.29 11.08
C ASP A 241 11.76 0.72 12.25
N LEU A 242 10.81 1.66 12.26
CA LEU A 242 10.59 2.57 13.40
C LEU A 242 9.62 2.03 14.44
N ASP A 243 8.87 0.95 14.16
CA ASP A 243 7.64 0.56 14.85
C ASP A 243 6.53 1.64 14.82
N PRO A 244 5.42 1.40 14.11
CA PRO A 244 4.38 2.41 13.97
C PRO A 244 3.70 2.80 15.28
N PHE A 245 3.58 1.89 16.26
CA PHE A 245 2.76 2.15 17.44
C PHE A 245 3.54 2.84 18.55
N PHE A 246 4.62 2.22 18.99
CA PHE A 246 5.43 2.70 20.09
C PHE A 246 6.50 3.66 19.60
N GLY A 247 7.19 3.32 18.51
CA GLY A 247 8.34 4.10 18.08
C GLY A 247 7.96 5.43 17.47
N ILE A 248 6.96 5.47 16.59
CA ILE A 248 6.42 6.75 16.11
C ILE A 248 5.59 7.43 17.20
N GLY A 249 4.61 6.74 17.79
CA GLY A 249 3.65 7.36 18.72
C GLY A 249 4.29 7.90 20.00
N VAL A 250 5.21 7.15 20.60
CA VAL A 250 5.95 7.52 21.82
C VAL A 250 7.31 8.15 21.47
N GLY A 251 7.72 8.13 20.19
CA GLY A 251 8.95 8.75 19.66
C GLY A 251 10.19 8.29 20.39
N ILE A 252 10.18 7.04 20.78
CA ILE A 252 11.34 6.33 21.30
C ILE A 252 11.56 5.23 20.30
N THR A 253 12.49 5.42 19.38
CA THR A 253 13.05 4.29 18.63
C THR A 253 14.30 3.85 19.36
N PRO A 254 14.56 2.55 19.53
CA PRO A 254 15.83 2.14 20.12
C PRO A 254 17.00 2.77 19.36
N GLY A 255 17.91 3.42 20.07
CA GLY A 255 19.01 4.21 19.49
C GLY A 255 18.69 5.67 19.11
N SER A 256 17.46 6.17 19.23
CA SER A 256 17.14 7.61 19.15
C SER A 256 15.78 7.98 19.77
N GLU A 257 15.78 8.95 20.70
CA GLU A 257 14.56 9.63 21.19
C GLU A 257 14.07 10.73 20.21
N SER A 258 14.85 11.03 19.18
CA SER A 258 14.53 12.01 18.14
C SER A 258 13.92 11.29 16.94
N LEU A 259 12.63 11.52 16.69
CA LEU A 259 11.93 10.99 15.51
C LEU A 259 12.60 11.42 14.18
N PRO A 260 13.06 12.67 14.00
CA PRO A 260 13.82 13.03 12.80
C PRO A 260 15.10 12.23 12.57
N GLU A 261 15.89 11.99 13.62
CA GLU A 261 17.10 11.18 13.50
C GLU A 261 16.76 9.71 13.25
N ALA A 262 15.67 9.21 13.84
CA ALA A 262 15.15 7.87 13.57
C ALA A 262 14.73 7.71 12.11
N VAL A 263 13.92 8.62 11.56
CA VAL A 263 13.49 8.57 10.14
C VAL A 263 14.68 8.65 9.20
N LYS A 264 15.64 9.54 9.46
CA LYS A 264 16.86 9.66 8.67
C LYS A 264 17.68 8.37 8.66
N ARG A 265 17.76 7.71 9.82
CA ARG A 265 18.47 6.44 9.96
C ARG A 265 17.74 5.31 9.27
N GLU A 266 16.47 5.11 9.59
CA GLU A 266 15.70 3.95 9.13
C GLU A 266 15.28 4.06 7.66
N CYS A 267 14.85 5.24 7.19
CA CYS A 267 14.32 5.40 5.84
C CYS A 267 15.42 5.72 4.81
N SER A 268 16.45 6.46 5.22
CA SER A 268 17.54 6.85 4.32
C SER A 268 18.80 6.00 4.48
N GLY A 269 18.92 5.19 5.53
CA GLY A 269 20.15 4.46 5.89
C GLY A 269 21.31 5.33 6.37
N VAL A 270 21.06 6.63 6.62
CA VAL A 270 22.10 7.56 7.02
C VAL A 270 22.27 7.52 8.54
N GLY A 271 23.40 7.00 9.00
CA GLY A 271 23.70 6.88 10.42
C GLY A 271 23.19 5.59 11.06
N ALA A 272 22.85 4.57 10.25
CA ALA A 272 22.62 3.23 10.75
C ALA A 272 23.91 2.67 11.35
N ALA A 273 23.85 2.23 12.61
CA ALA A 273 24.90 1.48 13.30
C ALA A 273 25.15 0.10 12.64
N PRO A 274 26.26 -0.56 12.97
CA PRO A 274 26.48 -1.95 12.55
C PRO A 274 25.62 -2.97 13.33
N GLU A 275 25.13 -2.62 14.52
CA GLU A 275 24.31 -3.48 15.38
C GLU A 275 22.95 -2.84 15.60
N ASN A 276 21.88 -3.64 15.54
CA ASN A 276 20.52 -3.15 15.73
C ASN A 276 20.27 -2.82 17.22
N PRO A 277 20.09 -1.53 17.59
CA PRO A 277 19.82 -1.13 18.97
C PRO A 277 18.46 -1.61 19.51
N ALA A 278 17.55 -2.03 18.62
CA ALA A 278 16.22 -2.51 18.98
C ALA A 278 16.15 -4.04 19.18
N LYS A 279 17.22 -4.77 18.87
CA LYS A 279 17.25 -6.25 18.83
C LYS A 279 16.68 -6.90 20.09
N ASP A 280 17.01 -6.36 21.26
CA ASP A 280 16.64 -6.95 22.56
C ASP A 280 15.51 -6.17 23.27
N VAL A 281 14.75 -5.33 22.54
CA VAL A 281 13.76 -4.43 23.17
C VAL A 281 12.35 -5.03 23.10
N PRO A 282 11.67 -5.26 24.24
CA PRO A 282 10.54 -6.21 24.33
C PRO A 282 9.18 -5.75 23.78
N TYR A 283 9.12 -4.65 23.01
CA TYR A 283 7.85 -4.07 22.54
C TYR A 283 7.88 -3.53 21.11
N PHE A 284 9.04 -3.53 20.44
CA PHE A 284 9.17 -3.01 19.08
C PHE A 284 9.15 -4.14 18.07
N SER A 285 8.01 -4.34 17.41
CA SER A 285 7.79 -5.48 16.52
C SER A 285 8.76 -5.45 15.32
N GLY A 286 8.51 -4.61 14.31
CA GLY A 286 9.40 -4.53 13.15
C GLY A 286 10.81 -4.03 13.48
N ALA A 287 10.98 -3.16 14.48
CA ALA A 287 12.31 -2.58 14.74
C ALA A 287 13.32 -3.59 15.30
N LYS A 288 12.91 -4.68 15.98
CA LYS A 288 13.83 -5.73 16.46
C LYS A 288 14.70 -6.35 15.36
N VAL A 289 14.22 -6.27 14.13
CA VAL A 289 14.77 -6.94 12.94
C VAL A 289 15.12 -5.95 11.83
N GLY A 290 14.31 -4.90 11.67
CA GLY A 290 14.55 -3.80 10.75
C GLY A 290 15.46 -2.76 11.38
N TYR A 291 16.55 -2.44 10.71
CA TYR A 291 17.45 -1.39 11.18
C TYR A 291 18.18 -0.73 10.02
N GLY A 292 17.48 0.18 9.34
CA GLY A 292 17.90 1.25 8.46
C GLY A 292 18.90 0.95 7.34
N GLY A 293 19.49 -0.23 7.29
CA GLY A 293 20.86 -0.46 6.83
C GLY A 293 21.18 0.24 5.53
N ARG A 294 20.63 -0.27 4.44
CA ARG A 294 20.90 0.21 3.08
C ARG A 294 20.07 1.43 2.68
N GLY A 295 18.93 1.66 3.33
CA GLY A 295 18.02 2.77 3.04
C GLY A 295 17.29 2.69 1.69
N MET A 296 16.35 3.62 1.49
CA MET A 296 15.45 3.59 0.33
C MET A 296 16.18 3.79 -1.01
N GLN A 297 17.31 4.52 -1.05
CA GLN A 297 18.07 4.69 -2.29
C GLN A 297 18.56 3.35 -2.83
N ALA A 298 19.14 2.50 -1.98
CA ALA A 298 19.61 1.19 -2.39
C ALA A 298 18.46 0.26 -2.80
N ALA A 299 17.30 0.38 -2.17
CA ALA A 299 16.10 -0.38 -2.56
C ALA A 299 15.59 0.04 -3.95
N ILE A 300 15.61 1.34 -4.25
CA ILE A 300 15.29 1.90 -5.58
C ILE A 300 16.28 1.39 -6.64
N GLU A 301 17.58 1.44 -6.36
CA GLU A 301 18.62 0.96 -7.28
C GLU A 301 18.50 -0.56 -7.53
N LYS A 302 18.22 -1.34 -6.48
CA LYS A 302 17.94 -2.78 -6.59
C LYS A 302 16.70 -3.04 -7.44
N ALA A 303 15.61 -2.29 -7.23
CA ALA A 303 14.39 -2.40 -8.02
C ALA A 303 14.65 -2.14 -9.52
N HIS A 304 15.42 -1.11 -9.85
CA HIS A 304 15.77 -0.79 -11.23
C HIS A 304 16.74 -1.82 -11.87
N SER A 305 17.48 -2.58 -11.06
CA SER A 305 18.35 -3.67 -11.54
C SER A 305 17.59 -4.95 -11.91
N LEU A 306 16.29 -5.04 -11.62
CA LEU A 306 15.48 -6.20 -11.95
C LEU A 306 15.30 -6.36 -13.47
N PRO A 307 14.95 -7.57 -13.97
CA PRO A 307 14.71 -7.78 -15.39
C PRO A 307 13.73 -6.76 -15.97
N GLY A 308 14.06 -6.20 -17.12
CA GLY A 308 13.27 -5.13 -17.77
C GLY A 308 13.71 -3.71 -17.42
N HIS A 309 14.60 -3.53 -16.43
CA HIS A 309 15.00 -2.22 -15.91
C HIS A 309 13.77 -1.35 -15.56
N PRO A 310 12.87 -1.86 -14.70
CA PRO A 310 11.59 -1.22 -14.45
C PRO A 310 11.78 0.18 -13.90
N LYS A 311 10.84 1.06 -14.20
CA LYS A 311 10.72 2.34 -13.50
C LYS A 311 10.31 2.08 -12.05
N VAL A 312 10.66 3.00 -11.16
CA VAL A 312 10.44 2.84 -9.71
C VAL A 312 9.56 3.97 -9.21
N LEU A 313 8.38 3.60 -8.72
CA LEU A 313 7.43 4.50 -8.09
C LEU A 313 7.48 4.27 -6.58
N VAL A 314 8.10 5.20 -5.86
CA VAL A 314 8.17 5.15 -4.39
C VAL A 314 6.88 5.77 -3.86
N ALA A 315 6.00 4.94 -3.32
CA ALA A 315 4.73 5.39 -2.78
C ALA A 315 4.98 6.13 -1.45
N ASP A 316 4.68 7.42 -1.38
CA ASP A 316 4.75 8.21 -0.15
C ASP A 316 3.73 7.69 0.87
N PHE A 317 4.05 7.82 2.17
CA PHE A 317 3.10 7.60 3.25
C PHE A 317 1.99 8.65 3.28
N TYR A 318 0.87 8.26 3.87
CA TYR A 318 -0.32 9.07 4.10
C TYR A 318 -0.56 9.29 5.60
N TYR A 319 -1.46 10.22 5.93
CA TYR A 319 -1.83 10.53 7.31
C TYR A 319 -2.82 9.49 7.87
N ALA A 320 -2.33 8.38 8.42
CA ALA A 320 -3.20 7.39 9.08
C ALA A 320 -3.88 7.97 10.33
N LEU A 321 -3.14 8.75 11.12
CA LEU A 321 -3.58 9.57 12.25
C LEU A 321 -3.13 11.01 12.00
N SER A 322 -3.97 11.98 12.39
CA SER A 322 -3.66 13.40 12.22
C SER A 322 -4.30 14.24 13.32
N ARG A 323 -3.95 15.52 13.38
CA ARG A 323 -4.56 16.54 14.24
C ARG A 323 -6.07 16.68 14.00
N SER A 324 -6.56 16.26 12.83
CA SER A 324 -7.99 16.20 12.53
C SER A 324 -8.67 14.93 13.10
N SER A 325 -7.92 13.90 13.50
CA SER A 325 -8.47 12.69 14.12
C SER A 325 -9.13 12.98 15.47
N SER A 326 -10.39 12.59 15.65
CA SER A 326 -11.14 12.79 16.90
C SER A 326 -11.58 11.46 17.53
N PRO A 327 -11.17 11.14 18.78
CA PRO A 327 -11.45 9.87 19.42
C PRO A 327 -12.90 9.75 19.92
N ILE A 328 -13.69 10.82 19.85
CA ILE A 328 -15.05 10.85 20.35
C ILE A 328 -15.99 10.97 19.16
N PRO A 329 -17.00 10.09 19.02
CA PRO A 329 -18.08 10.33 18.08
C PRO A 329 -18.63 11.73 18.35
N LEU A 330 -18.70 12.63 17.36
CA LEU A 330 -19.18 14.01 17.56
C LEU A 330 -20.49 14.09 18.36
N LYS A 331 -21.31 13.01 18.36
CA LYS A 331 -22.52 12.82 19.20
C LYS A 331 -22.28 12.66 20.72
N ARG A 332 -21.14 12.16 21.19
CA ARG A 332 -20.80 12.02 22.63
C ARG A 332 -20.05 13.22 23.19
N CYS A 333 -19.45 14.06 22.33
CA CYS A 333 -18.88 15.37 22.71
C CYS A 333 -19.90 16.50 22.80
N SER A 334 -21.10 16.28 22.26
CA SER A 334 -22.19 17.25 22.20
C SER A 334 -23.35 16.91 23.17
N VAL A 335 -23.13 15.98 24.11
CA VAL A 335 -24.09 15.78 25.21
C VAL A 335 -24.02 16.99 26.13
N PRO A 336 -25.13 17.66 26.44
CA PRO A 336 -25.15 18.76 27.40
C PRO A 336 -24.52 18.33 28.74
N GLY A 337 -23.48 19.04 29.19
CA GLY A 337 -22.87 18.83 30.52
C GLY A 337 -21.42 18.33 30.56
N ILE A 338 -20.72 18.17 29.43
CA ILE A 338 -19.27 17.91 29.43
C ILE A 338 -18.49 19.21 29.65
N THR A 339 -17.56 19.21 30.61
CA THR A 339 -16.70 20.37 30.90
C THR A 339 -15.60 20.52 29.83
N ALA A 340 -15.22 21.75 29.51
CA ALA A 340 -14.13 22.07 28.58
C ALA A 340 -12.81 21.35 28.91
N ALA A 341 -12.55 21.09 30.20
CA ALA A 341 -11.37 20.34 30.67
C ALA A 341 -11.38 18.86 30.24
N ARG A 342 -12.54 18.21 30.17
CA ARG A 342 -12.66 16.81 29.71
C ARG A 342 -12.52 16.70 28.20
N LEU A 343 -12.99 17.71 27.46
CA LEU A 343 -12.77 17.84 26.02
C LEU A 343 -11.28 18.05 25.69
N LEU A 344 -10.59 18.89 26.48
CA LEU A 344 -9.14 19.08 26.41
C LEU A 344 -8.37 17.79 26.75
N SER A 345 -8.81 17.04 27.76
CA SER A 345 -8.18 15.77 28.16
C SER A 345 -8.30 14.69 27.07
N CYS A 346 -9.43 14.61 26.36
CA CYS A 346 -9.59 13.69 25.24
C CYS A 346 -8.79 14.10 23.99
N LYS A 347 -8.59 15.40 23.75
CA LYS A 347 -7.68 15.91 22.72
C LYS A 347 -6.19 15.73 23.11
N GLY A 348 -5.87 15.82 24.40
CA GLY A 348 -4.49 15.80 24.90
C GLY A 348 -3.78 14.45 24.79
N ALA A 349 -4.50 13.32 24.76
CA ALA A 349 -3.90 11.99 24.63
C ALA A 349 -3.58 11.61 23.17
N LEU A 350 -4.43 12.00 22.21
CA LEU A 350 -4.13 11.81 20.78
C LEU A 350 -3.24 12.90 20.19
N GLY A 351 -3.23 14.12 20.74
CA GLY A 351 -2.51 15.27 20.18
C GLY A 351 -1.04 14.98 19.88
N ARG A 352 -0.30 14.45 20.85
CA ARG A 352 1.14 14.14 20.65
C ARG A 352 1.41 12.99 19.69
N VAL A 353 0.55 11.96 19.67
CA VAL A 353 0.70 10.82 18.75
C VAL A 353 0.43 11.27 17.33
N SER A 354 -0.63 12.05 17.13
CA SER A 354 -1.05 12.53 15.82
C SER A 354 -0.04 13.51 15.21
N GLU A 355 0.47 14.45 16.01
CA GLU A 355 1.57 15.35 15.63
C GLU A 355 2.81 14.56 15.17
N ARG A 356 3.12 13.44 15.83
CA ARG A 356 4.25 12.59 15.46
C ARG A 356 4.04 11.77 14.21
N TYR A 357 2.82 11.29 13.96
CA TYR A 357 2.48 10.65 12.70
C TYR A 357 2.53 11.64 11.53
N GLU A 358 2.11 12.89 11.72
CA GLU A 358 2.26 13.96 10.73
C GLU A 358 3.74 14.26 10.46
N GLN A 359 4.54 14.41 11.52
CA GLN A 359 5.99 14.63 11.40
C GLN A 359 6.69 13.45 10.71
N TYR A 360 6.33 12.21 11.05
CA TYR A 360 6.83 11.01 10.38
C TYR A 360 6.51 11.05 8.89
N THR A 361 5.24 11.28 8.54
CA THR A 361 4.78 11.33 7.15
C THR A 361 5.55 12.38 6.36
N GLN A 362 5.73 13.58 6.92
CA GLN A 362 6.51 14.65 6.29
C GLN A 362 7.96 14.21 6.02
N LEU A 363 8.64 13.67 7.04
CA LEU A 363 10.06 13.35 6.98
C LEU A 363 10.35 12.11 6.13
N ALA A 364 9.54 11.06 6.23
CA ALA A 364 9.68 9.84 5.41
C ALA A 364 9.49 10.15 3.93
N ASN A 365 8.46 10.93 3.58
CA ASN A 365 8.20 11.34 2.20
C ASN A 365 9.32 12.25 1.66
N ALA A 366 9.92 13.09 2.51
CA ALA A 366 11.11 13.86 2.14
C ALA A 366 12.32 12.95 1.88
N ALA A 367 12.54 11.93 2.72
CA ALA A 367 13.59 10.94 2.53
C ALA A 367 13.42 10.15 1.22
N TYR A 368 12.19 9.75 0.87
CA TYR A 368 11.90 9.06 -0.38
C TYR A 368 12.21 9.90 -1.62
N ARG A 369 11.82 11.19 -1.61
CA ARG A 369 12.17 12.13 -2.68
C ARG A 369 13.68 12.32 -2.83
N GLN A 370 14.39 12.43 -1.71
CA GLN A 370 15.85 12.52 -1.71
C GLN A 370 16.48 11.25 -2.27
N ALA A 371 16.00 10.07 -1.86
CA ALA A 371 16.46 8.78 -2.36
C ALA A 371 16.24 8.63 -3.87
N ALA A 372 15.05 8.95 -4.37
CA ALA A 372 14.75 8.93 -5.81
C ALA A 372 15.62 9.92 -6.59
N THR A 373 15.84 11.12 -6.06
CA THR A 373 16.72 12.13 -6.67
C THR A 373 18.17 11.66 -6.72
N ALA A 374 18.67 11.05 -5.65
CA ALA A 374 20.02 10.53 -5.57
C ALA A 374 20.23 9.35 -6.54
N ALA A 375 19.28 8.42 -6.58
CA ALA A 375 19.28 7.29 -7.51
C ALA A 375 19.28 7.76 -8.98
N ASN A 376 18.43 8.73 -9.32
CA ASN A 376 18.39 9.32 -10.66
C ASN A 376 19.69 10.06 -11.01
N LYS A 377 20.33 10.73 -10.04
CA LYS A 377 21.61 11.42 -10.25
C LYS A 377 22.77 10.43 -10.47
N ALA A 378 22.71 9.26 -9.83
CA ALA A 378 23.68 8.19 -10.01
C ALA A 378 23.48 7.40 -11.33
N SER A 379 22.30 7.53 -11.95
CA SER A 379 21.93 6.84 -13.19
C SER A 379 22.67 7.35 -14.42
N SER A 380 23.16 6.43 -15.26
CA SER A 380 23.55 6.72 -16.64
C SER A 380 22.37 6.70 -17.63
N ASP A 381 21.25 6.08 -17.25
CA ASP A 381 20.14 5.73 -18.15
C ASP A 381 19.02 6.77 -18.13
N GLY A 382 19.32 7.93 -17.55
CA GLY A 382 18.35 8.98 -17.24
C GLY A 382 17.50 8.68 -16.00
N PRO A 383 16.52 9.54 -15.70
CA PRO A 383 15.63 9.36 -14.55
C PRO A 383 14.76 8.10 -14.68
N TYR A 384 14.74 7.29 -13.63
CA TYR A 384 13.96 6.06 -13.55
C TYR A 384 13.13 5.94 -12.27
N ALA A 385 13.36 6.81 -11.28
CA ALA A 385 12.67 6.78 -10.00
C ALA A 385 11.93 8.09 -9.73
N THR A 386 10.77 8.00 -9.07
CA THR A 386 10.06 9.15 -8.53
C THR A 386 9.38 8.73 -7.24
N ALA A 387 9.40 9.60 -6.23
CA ALA A 387 8.43 9.49 -5.16
C ALA A 387 7.10 10.08 -5.65
N ALA A 388 6.00 9.49 -5.25
CA ALA A 388 4.67 9.96 -5.60
C ALA A 388 3.73 9.77 -4.41
N ASP A 389 2.87 10.75 -4.18
CA ASP A 389 1.89 10.73 -3.11
C ASP A 389 0.49 10.45 -3.63
N GLY A 390 -0.34 9.92 -2.74
CA GLY A 390 -1.77 9.75 -2.98
C GLY A 390 -2.59 11.01 -2.73
N LEU A 391 -1.98 12.19 -2.58
CA LEU A 391 -2.62 13.47 -2.26
C LEU A 391 -3.50 13.42 -1.00
N PHE A 392 -3.12 12.59 -0.03
CA PHE A 392 -3.79 12.54 1.27
C PHE A 392 -3.57 13.83 2.05
N THR A 393 -4.62 14.23 2.77
CA THR A 393 -4.59 15.36 3.70
C THR A 393 -4.81 14.89 5.13
N VAL A 394 -4.59 15.77 6.10
CA VAL A 394 -4.92 15.49 7.50
C VAL A 394 -6.40 15.14 7.67
N ASP A 395 -7.27 15.64 6.78
CA ASP A 395 -8.70 15.37 6.82
C ASP A 395 -9.09 14.00 6.26
N ASN A 396 -8.13 13.24 5.70
CA ASN A 396 -8.35 11.86 5.25
C ASN A 396 -7.94 10.80 6.28
N ALA A 397 -7.43 11.24 7.44
CA ALA A 397 -7.01 10.36 8.52
C ALA A 397 -8.18 9.65 9.20
N VAL A 398 -7.86 8.70 10.08
CA VAL A 398 -8.88 7.95 10.80
C VAL A 398 -9.71 8.88 11.69
N LEU A 399 -11.01 8.59 11.79
CA LEU A 399 -11.99 9.34 12.60
C LEU A 399 -12.23 10.79 12.15
N THR A 400 -11.91 11.14 10.91
CA THR A 400 -12.31 12.41 10.28
C THR A 400 -13.62 12.24 9.48
N PRO A 401 -14.32 13.34 9.13
CA PRO A 401 -15.50 13.28 8.28
C PRO A 401 -15.24 12.79 6.85
N ASP A 402 -14.05 13.06 6.30
CA ASP A 402 -13.59 12.66 4.96
C ASP A 402 -12.52 11.56 5.04
N SER A 403 -12.64 10.65 6.01
CA SER A 403 -11.69 9.55 6.23
C SER A 403 -11.60 8.69 4.98
N LYS A 404 -10.38 8.44 4.50
CA LYS A 404 -10.08 7.52 3.39
C LYS A 404 -9.24 6.33 3.83
N VAL A 405 -9.33 6.05 5.12
CA VAL A 405 -8.69 4.94 5.79
C VAL A 405 -9.73 4.18 6.61
N TRP A 406 -9.49 2.90 6.86
CA TRP A 406 -10.39 2.07 7.66
C TRP A 406 -10.49 2.60 9.09
N GLY A 407 -11.68 3.05 9.47
CA GLY A 407 -11.97 3.51 10.84
C GLY A 407 -12.41 2.42 11.81
N THR A 408 -12.79 1.25 11.31
CA THR A 408 -13.13 0.10 12.15
C THR A 408 -12.54 -1.17 11.57
N PRO A 409 -12.21 -2.16 12.43
CA PRO A 409 -11.57 -3.38 11.97
C PRO A 409 -12.53 -4.40 11.37
N VAL A 410 -13.83 -4.09 11.24
CA VAL A 410 -14.90 -5.05 10.91
C VAL A 410 -15.63 -4.75 9.61
N THR A 411 -15.30 -3.64 8.96
CA THR A 411 -16.00 -3.16 7.75
C THR A 411 -15.19 -3.36 6.47
N ASP A 412 -13.93 -3.76 6.61
CA ASP A 412 -13.05 -4.03 5.48
C ASP A 412 -13.34 -5.39 4.83
N PRO A 413 -13.13 -5.52 3.51
CA PRO A 413 -13.29 -6.77 2.77
C PRO A 413 -12.56 -7.97 3.37
N ALA A 414 -11.38 -7.78 3.95
CA ALA A 414 -10.54 -8.84 4.51
C ALA A 414 -11.01 -9.40 5.86
N PHE A 415 -11.90 -8.69 6.58
CA PHE A 415 -12.35 -9.10 7.91
C PHE A 415 -12.87 -10.55 8.02
N PRO A 416 -13.63 -11.11 7.06
CA PRO A 416 -14.05 -12.52 7.10
C PRO A 416 -12.89 -13.51 7.11
N LEU A 417 -11.77 -13.19 6.45
CA LEU A 417 -10.57 -14.02 6.51
C LEU A 417 -9.94 -13.92 7.89
N ARG A 418 -9.71 -12.70 8.38
CA ARG A 418 -9.09 -12.44 9.69
C ARG A 418 -9.83 -13.09 10.85
N THR A 419 -11.16 -13.00 10.88
CA THR A 419 -11.97 -13.65 11.94
C THR A 419 -11.80 -15.16 12.03
N ARG A 420 -11.41 -15.83 10.93
CA ARG A 420 -11.15 -17.27 10.91
C ARG A 420 -9.69 -17.60 11.13
N ALA A 421 -8.80 -16.84 10.50
CA ALA A 421 -7.37 -17.11 10.47
C ALA A 421 -6.65 -16.65 11.73
N CYS A 422 -6.95 -15.44 12.25
CA CYS A 422 -6.22 -14.86 13.38
C CYS A 422 -6.21 -15.77 14.63
N PRO A 423 -7.34 -16.39 15.06
CA PRO A 423 -7.32 -17.24 16.25
C PRO A 423 -6.48 -18.52 16.11
N GLU A 424 -6.26 -18.99 14.89
CA GLU A 424 -5.51 -20.22 14.62
C GLU A 424 -4.04 -19.95 14.23
N LEU A 425 -3.75 -18.80 13.63
CA LEU A 425 -2.48 -18.53 12.96
C LEU A 425 -1.66 -17.38 13.55
N SER A 426 -2.26 -16.53 14.38
CA SER A 426 -1.57 -15.38 14.98
C SER A 426 -1.29 -15.63 16.47
N ALA A 427 -0.09 -15.28 16.90
CA ALA A 427 0.28 -15.28 18.32
C ALA A 427 -0.42 -14.14 19.08
N THR A 428 -0.79 -13.08 18.36
CA THR A 428 -1.52 -11.91 18.89
C THR A 428 -2.89 -11.70 18.19
N PRO A 429 -3.88 -12.60 18.37
CA PRO A 429 -5.12 -12.56 17.58
C PRO A 429 -5.87 -11.22 17.58
N VAL A 430 -5.83 -10.46 18.68
CA VAL A 430 -6.47 -9.14 18.77
C VAL A 430 -5.80 -8.12 17.83
N GLN A 431 -4.46 -8.20 17.72
CA GLN A 431 -3.66 -7.34 16.83
C GLN A 431 -3.97 -7.67 15.37
N CYS A 432 -3.90 -8.95 15.00
CA CYS A 432 -4.33 -9.46 13.70
C CYS A 432 -5.77 -9.05 13.33
N LEU A 433 -6.72 -9.19 14.26
CA LEU A 433 -8.13 -8.79 14.04
C LEU A 433 -8.34 -7.29 13.86
N SER A 434 -7.37 -6.44 14.23
CA SER A 434 -7.45 -4.98 14.08
C SER A 434 -6.53 -4.40 13.01
N ALA A 435 -5.76 -5.25 12.33
CA ALA A 435 -4.72 -4.90 11.37
C ALA A 435 -5.14 -3.86 10.31
N ALA A 436 -6.36 -3.91 9.78
CA ALA A 436 -6.83 -2.98 8.74
C ALA A 436 -6.93 -1.51 9.20
N VAL A 437 -7.11 -1.24 10.49
CA VAL A 437 -7.38 0.12 10.99
C VAL A 437 -6.26 1.07 10.61
N GLY A 438 -6.64 2.25 10.11
CA GLY A 438 -5.70 3.27 9.66
C GLY A 438 -5.09 3.01 8.28
N HIS A 439 -5.32 1.86 7.64
CA HIS A 439 -4.88 1.61 6.26
C HIS A 439 -5.83 2.22 5.23
N PRO A 440 -5.37 2.54 4.00
CA PRO A 440 -6.24 3.10 2.97
C PRO A 440 -7.44 2.19 2.74
N ASP A 441 -8.63 2.78 2.72
CA ASP A 441 -9.83 2.06 2.33
C ASP A 441 -9.95 1.99 0.80
N ILE A 442 -11.10 1.53 0.30
CA ILE A 442 -11.34 1.40 -1.14
C ILE A 442 -11.23 2.76 -1.85
N GLU A 443 -11.67 3.84 -1.23
CA GLU A 443 -11.56 5.18 -1.79
C GLU A 443 -10.12 5.70 -1.69
N GLY A 444 -9.46 5.51 -0.56
CA GLY A 444 -8.06 5.89 -0.36
C GLY A 444 -7.11 5.20 -1.34
N ALA A 445 -7.30 3.90 -1.58
CA ALA A 445 -6.51 3.17 -2.56
C ALA A 445 -6.76 3.63 -4.00
N ARG A 446 -8.01 4.00 -4.33
CA ARG A 446 -8.33 4.62 -5.62
C ARG A 446 -7.65 5.98 -5.76
N GLN A 447 -7.66 6.79 -4.70
CA GLN A 447 -7.02 8.10 -4.71
C GLN A 447 -5.51 8.00 -4.97
N TYR A 448 -4.84 7.02 -4.36
CA TYR A 448 -3.44 6.70 -4.67
C TYR A 448 -3.24 6.42 -6.17
N ALA A 449 -4.00 5.46 -6.72
CA ALA A 449 -3.84 5.06 -8.13
C ALA A 449 -4.12 6.22 -9.10
N GLU A 450 -5.17 7.01 -8.86
CA GLU A 450 -5.50 8.17 -9.69
C GLU A 450 -4.42 9.25 -9.61
N SER A 451 -3.91 9.54 -8.42
CA SER A 451 -2.80 10.49 -8.23
C SER A 451 -1.53 10.05 -8.94
N PHE A 452 -1.18 8.75 -8.83
CA PHE A 452 -0.02 8.19 -9.52
C PHE A 452 -0.11 8.35 -11.03
N LEU A 453 -1.29 8.18 -11.64
CA LEU A 453 -1.48 8.41 -13.08
C LEU A 453 -1.41 9.88 -13.50
N LEU A 454 -1.56 10.81 -12.57
CA LEU A 454 -1.31 12.23 -12.82
C LEU A 454 0.18 12.59 -12.71
N ASN A 455 1.02 11.73 -12.09
CA ASN A 455 2.43 12.00 -11.90
C ASN A 455 3.16 12.20 -13.25
N PRO A 456 3.82 13.35 -13.49
CA PRO A 456 4.44 13.65 -14.77
C PRO A 456 5.50 12.64 -15.22
N SER A 457 6.32 12.15 -14.29
CA SER A 457 7.37 11.17 -14.57
C SER A 457 6.76 9.85 -15.05
N LEU A 458 5.70 9.37 -14.38
CA LEU A 458 5.01 8.14 -14.79
C LEU A 458 4.39 8.28 -16.18
N ARG A 459 3.73 9.42 -16.47
CA ARG A 459 3.17 9.68 -17.80
C ARG A 459 4.24 9.73 -18.88
N GLU A 460 5.39 10.35 -18.59
CA GLU A 460 6.52 10.42 -19.52
C GLU A 460 7.11 9.05 -19.82
N TRP A 461 7.39 8.25 -18.79
CA TRP A 461 8.00 6.93 -18.93
C TRP A 461 7.16 5.97 -19.76
N PHE A 462 5.84 6.05 -19.63
CA PHE A 462 4.90 5.20 -20.36
C PHE A 462 4.37 5.84 -21.66
N HIS A 463 4.98 6.96 -22.09
CA HIS A 463 4.62 7.69 -23.31
C HIS A 463 3.12 8.05 -23.38
N LEU A 464 2.52 8.33 -22.24
CA LEU A 464 1.10 8.64 -22.16
C LEU A 464 0.84 10.06 -22.67
N PRO A 465 -0.29 10.30 -23.36
CA PRO A 465 -0.67 11.65 -23.75
C PRO A 465 -0.75 12.58 -22.54
N ARG A 466 -0.38 13.85 -22.72
CA ARG A 466 -0.64 14.86 -21.69
C ARG A 466 -2.15 15.02 -21.52
N GLN A 467 -2.66 14.86 -20.30
CA GLN A 467 -4.10 15.06 -20.04
C GLN A 467 -4.38 16.55 -19.82
N GLY A 468 -3.75 17.22 -18.87
CA GLY A 468 -4.08 18.60 -18.53
C GLY A 468 -3.21 19.71 -19.17
N PRO A 469 -3.40 20.95 -18.70
CA PRO A 469 -2.64 22.11 -19.17
C PRO A 469 -1.15 22.00 -18.82
N ARG A 470 -0.29 22.69 -19.59
CA ARG A 470 1.13 22.83 -19.26
C ARG A 470 1.27 23.91 -18.17
N ALA A 471 1.07 23.49 -16.93
CA ALA A 471 1.16 24.35 -15.77
C ALA A 471 2.55 24.34 -15.14
N GLN A 472 2.90 25.43 -14.46
CA GLN A 472 4.11 25.55 -13.63
C GLN A 472 3.74 26.24 -12.33
N LEU A 473 4.00 25.55 -11.21
CA LEU A 473 3.78 26.07 -9.88
C LEU A 473 4.97 26.94 -9.45
N LYS A 474 4.66 28.11 -8.87
CA LYS A 474 5.62 29.05 -8.31
C LYS A 474 5.39 29.14 -6.81
N ALA A 475 6.43 28.78 -6.06
CA ALA A 475 6.50 28.91 -4.61
C ALA A 475 7.87 29.47 -4.23
N PRO A 476 8.00 30.25 -3.15
CA PRO A 476 9.29 30.64 -2.58
C PRO A 476 10.10 29.41 -2.15
N GLU A 477 11.42 29.57 -2.07
CA GLU A 477 12.31 28.52 -1.51
C GLU A 477 12.37 28.58 0.03
N HIS A 478 12.17 29.78 0.61
CA HIS A 478 12.24 30.02 2.06
C HIS A 478 11.09 30.92 2.52
N ALA A 479 10.56 30.67 3.71
CA ALA A 479 9.60 31.52 4.41
C ALA A 479 9.74 31.40 5.94
N HIS A 480 9.08 32.29 6.69
CA HIS A 480 9.03 32.18 8.15
C HIS A 480 7.80 31.40 8.59
N VAL A 481 7.93 30.62 9.66
CA VAL A 481 6.76 29.99 10.31
C VAL A 481 5.72 31.05 10.67
N GLY A 482 4.45 30.80 10.33
CA GLY A 482 3.32 31.68 10.55
C GLY A 482 3.16 32.84 9.56
N SER A 483 4.11 33.04 8.64
CA SER A 483 3.99 34.07 7.59
C SER A 483 3.13 33.61 6.42
N GLU A 484 2.41 34.55 5.78
CA GLU A 484 1.67 34.25 4.54
C GLU A 484 2.65 34.04 3.38
N VAL A 485 2.69 32.82 2.86
CA VAL A 485 3.51 32.42 1.72
C VAL A 485 2.67 32.50 0.45
N PRO A 486 3.02 33.34 -0.53
CA PRO A 486 2.30 33.41 -1.79
C PRO A 486 2.67 32.24 -2.72
N LEU A 487 1.67 31.52 -3.22
CA LEU A 487 1.81 30.51 -4.26
C LEU A 487 1.00 30.93 -5.49
N SER A 488 1.52 30.65 -6.68
CA SER A 488 0.82 30.95 -7.93
C SER A 488 1.13 29.92 -9.01
N VAL A 489 0.27 29.84 -10.02
CA VAL A 489 0.47 28.96 -11.16
C VAL A 489 0.43 29.75 -12.46
N THR A 490 1.28 29.35 -13.40
CA THR A 490 1.21 29.81 -14.80
C THR A 490 0.85 28.66 -15.72
N VAL A 491 0.11 28.94 -16.79
CA VAL A 491 -0.19 27.98 -17.86
C VAL A 491 0.45 28.49 -19.13
N ASP A 492 1.25 27.63 -19.79
CA ASP A 492 2.05 27.99 -20.98
C ASP A 492 2.91 29.24 -20.77
N GLY A 493 3.45 29.41 -19.57
CA GLY A 493 4.29 30.55 -19.18
C GLY A 493 3.53 31.87 -18.97
N LYS A 494 2.19 31.87 -19.00
CA LYS A 494 1.34 33.05 -18.84
C LYS A 494 0.40 32.90 -17.64
N ALA A 495 -0.21 34.01 -17.23
CA ALA A 495 -1.33 33.97 -16.30
C ALA A 495 -2.46 33.09 -16.89
N PRO A 496 -3.05 32.16 -16.12
CA PRO A 496 -4.12 31.32 -16.61
C PRO A 496 -5.34 32.14 -17.05
N ALA A 497 -6.04 31.66 -18.08
CA ALA A 497 -7.34 32.22 -18.49
C ALA A 497 -8.44 31.88 -17.45
N THR A 498 -9.65 32.39 -17.64
CA THR A 498 -10.81 31.99 -16.82
C THR A 498 -11.25 30.55 -17.15
N GLY A 499 -11.84 29.84 -16.18
CA GLY A 499 -12.43 28.51 -16.37
C GLY A 499 -11.55 27.34 -15.94
N TYR A 500 -10.39 27.60 -15.34
CA TYR A 500 -9.61 26.59 -14.63
C TYR A 500 -10.11 26.46 -13.18
N ARG A 501 -10.00 25.25 -12.65
CA ARG A 501 -10.22 24.94 -11.22
C ARG A 501 -8.90 24.44 -10.61
N TYR A 502 -8.62 24.85 -9.38
CA TYR A 502 -7.34 24.61 -8.71
C TYR A 502 -7.57 23.89 -7.40
N HIS A 503 -6.91 22.74 -7.23
CA HIS A 503 -6.84 22.04 -5.95
C HIS A 503 -5.38 22.10 -5.45
N TRP A 504 -5.12 23.02 -4.54
CA TRP A 504 -3.81 23.24 -3.93
C TRP A 504 -3.60 22.27 -2.78
N TYR A 505 -2.41 21.66 -2.74
CA TYR A 505 -1.92 20.84 -1.64
C TYR A 505 -0.64 21.48 -1.13
N PHE A 506 -0.62 21.96 0.10
CA PHE A 506 0.49 22.81 0.57
C PHE A 506 1.70 22.02 1.06
N GLY A 507 1.56 20.69 1.19
CA GLY A 507 2.61 19.77 1.63
C GLY A 507 2.64 19.54 3.15
N ASP A 508 1.89 20.32 3.93
CA ASP A 508 1.72 20.20 5.40
C ASP A 508 0.44 19.45 5.79
N GLY A 509 -0.12 18.71 4.82
CA GLY A 509 -1.37 17.99 4.94
C GLY A 509 -2.61 18.85 4.82
N THR A 510 -2.50 20.17 4.61
CA THR A 510 -3.64 21.04 4.28
C THR A 510 -3.83 21.19 2.77
N GLN A 511 -5.07 21.48 2.38
CA GLN A 511 -5.45 21.70 0.98
C GLN A 511 -6.43 22.86 0.83
N ARG A 512 -6.56 23.36 -0.39
CA ARG A 512 -7.56 24.37 -0.75
C ARG A 512 -8.03 24.18 -2.20
N GLU A 513 -9.33 24.02 -2.37
CA GLU A 513 -9.99 24.15 -3.67
C GLU A 513 -10.39 25.61 -3.92
N THR A 514 -10.15 26.12 -5.12
CA THR A 514 -10.46 27.50 -5.53
C THR A 514 -10.48 27.64 -7.05
N ASP A 515 -11.08 28.71 -7.55
CA ASP A 515 -10.98 29.15 -8.94
C ASP A 515 -9.87 30.20 -9.15
N GLU A 516 -9.10 30.49 -8.09
CA GLU A 516 -8.00 31.45 -8.10
C GLU A 516 -6.65 30.79 -8.45
N ALA A 517 -5.96 31.35 -9.45
CA ALA A 517 -4.63 30.91 -9.87
C ALA A 517 -3.48 31.30 -8.90
N ALA A 518 -3.80 32.04 -7.84
CA ALA A 518 -2.86 32.44 -6.81
C ALA A 518 -3.53 32.36 -5.43
N VAL A 519 -2.80 31.89 -4.44
CA VAL A 519 -3.25 31.74 -3.05
C VAL A 519 -2.14 32.14 -2.10
N THR A 520 -2.50 32.48 -0.87
CA THR A 520 -1.57 32.57 0.25
C THR A 520 -1.83 31.42 1.22
N HIS A 521 -0.76 30.91 1.84
CA HIS A 521 -0.83 29.87 2.87
C HIS A 521 0.18 30.14 3.98
N ALA A 522 -0.20 29.91 5.23
CA ALA A 522 0.69 30.08 6.37
C ALA A 522 1.01 28.71 6.99
N TYR A 523 2.29 28.35 6.97
CA TYR A 523 2.78 27.12 7.58
C TYR A 523 2.98 27.33 9.07
N ASP A 524 2.43 26.45 9.90
CA ASP A 524 2.47 26.53 11.36
C ASP A 524 3.70 25.84 11.99
N HIS A 525 4.44 25.05 11.19
CA HIS A 525 5.64 24.35 11.62
C HIS A 525 6.80 24.51 10.63
N LYS A 526 7.97 24.05 11.05
CA LYS A 526 9.17 24.04 10.23
C LYS A 526 9.08 23.00 9.12
N GLY A 527 9.60 23.38 7.95
CA GLY A 527 9.65 22.55 6.76
C GLY A 527 10.69 21.45 6.83
N PRO A 528 10.86 20.66 5.75
CA PRO A 528 10.49 20.99 4.38
C PRO A 528 9.02 20.72 4.01
N TRP A 529 8.47 21.53 3.11
CA TRP A 529 7.13 21.38 2.52
C TRP A 529 7.22 21.30 1.01
N LEU A 530 6.48 20.39 0.37
CA LEU A 530 6.41 20.31 -1.08
C LEU A 530 5.00 20.69 -1.54
N PRO A 531 4.75 21.95 -1.94
CA PRO A 531 3.48 22.34 -2.50
C PRO A 531 3.23 21.67 -3.85
N ARG A 532 1.99 21.26 -4.07
CA ARG A 532 1.49 20.64 -5.30
C ARG A 532 0.16 21.25 -5.67
N LEU A 533 -0.23 21.07 -6.92
CA LEU A 533 -1.48 21.56 -7.46
C LEU A 533 -2.01 20.56 -8.47
N VAL A 534 -3.25 20.13 -8.28
CA VAL A 534 -4.03 19.53 -9.35
C VAL A 534 -4.83 20.63 -10.02
N ILE A 535 -4.46 20.96 -11.26
CA ILE A 535 -5.17 21.94 -12.09
C ILE A 535 -6.11 21.20 -13.04
N THR A 536 -7.38 21.60 -13.06
CA THR A 536 -8.40 21.09 -13.97
C THR A 536 -8.70 22.14 -15.03
N GLY A 537 -8.52 21.79 -16.31
CA GLY A 537 -8.83 22.66 -17.44
C GLY A 537 -10.33 22.78 -17.73
N PRO A 538 -10.73 23.71 -18.61
CA PRO A 538 -12.12 23.86 -19.06
C PRO A 538 -12.69 22.61 -19.77
N ASP A 539 -11.83 21.70 -20.24
CA ASP A 539 -12.17 20.43 -20.85
C ASP A 539 -12.17 19.26 -19.85
N ASP A 540 -12.20 19.57 -18.55
CA ASP A 540 -12.15 18.65 -17.40
C ASP A 540 -10.89 17.77 -17.30
N LYS A 541 -9.88 18.03 -18.12
CA LYS A 541 -8.62 17.31 -18.03
C LYS A 541 -7.74 17.88 -16.92
N LYS A 542 -7.07 16.96 -16.22
CA LYS A 542 -6.27 17.27 -15.03
C LYS A 542 -4.77 17.19 -15.31
N ALA A 543 -4.00 18.03 -14.63
CA ALA A 543 -2.55 17.88 -14.51
C ALA A 543 -2.14 18.06 -13.05
N LEU A 544 -1.26 17.19 -12.56
CA LEU A 544 -0.54 17.41 -11.31
C LEU A 544 0.74 18.19 -11.62
N VAL A 545 0.97 19.27 -10.86
CA VAL A 545 2.22 20.03 -10.89
C VAL A 545 2.74 20.21 -9.49
N GLU A 546 4.05 20.12 -9.34
CA GLU A 546 4.74 20.24 -8.07
C GLU A 546 5.67 21.45 -8.08
N ALA A 547 5.99 21.98 -6.90
CA ALA A 547 7.03 22.97 -6.77
C ALA A 547 8.38 22.36 -7.22
N PRO A 548 9.24 23.12 -7.92
CA PRO A 548 10.52 22.60 -8.40
C PRO A 548 11.49 22.24 -7.26
N ARG A 549 11.26 22.79 -6.07
CA ARG A 549 11.98 22.50 -4.83
C ARG A 549 10.99 22.54 -3.67
N ALA A 550 11.31 21.81 -2.61
CA ALA A 550 10.60 21.98 -1.35
C ALA A 550 10.87 23.39 -0.78
N LEU A 551 9.82 23.98 -0.24
CA LEU A 551 9.86 25.20 0.57
C LEU A 551 10.37 24.86 1.97
N THR A 552 11.33 25.63 2.47
CA THR A 552 11.78 25.55 3.86
C THR A 552 11.15 26.68 4.67
N THR A 553 10.50 26.33 5.79
CA THR A 553 10.02 27.30 6.78
C THR A 553 10.82 27.17 8.06
N ASP A 554 11.25 28.31 8.63
CA ASP A 554 12.11 28.37 9.83
C ASP A 554 11.56 29.26 10.94
#